data_AF-A0A1Y6FNF2-F1
#
_entry.id   AF-A0A1Y6FNF2-F1
#
_cell.length_a   1.000
_cell.length_b   1.000
_cell.length_c   1.000
_cell.angle_alpha   90.00
_cell.angle_beta   90.00
_cell.angle_gamma   90.00
#
_symmetry.space_group_name_H-M   'P 1'
#
loop_
_entity.id
_entity.type
_entity.pdbx_description
1 polymer ?
#
loop_
_entity_poly.entity_id
_entity_poly.type
_entity_poly.pdbx_seq_one_letter_code
_entity_poly.pdbx_strand_id
1 'polypeptide(L)' 'MIGLLRCTFNSHSPEHYRVSWNGEHYCGTCNRCGRPIRREARGQWRLQENPSRVAQCERDARL' A
#
# COMPACT_ATOMS: atom_id res chain seq x y z
N MET A 1 -4.26 -11.61 -19.45
CA MET A 1 -2.99 -11.88 -18.75
C MET A 1 -2.07 -10.64 -18.72
N ILE A 2 -2.48 -9.53 -18.09
CA ILE A 2 -1.67 -8.26 -18.09
C ILE A 2 -1.55 -7.65 -16.67
N GLY A 3 -2.20 -8.26 -15.66
CA GLY A 3 -2.26 -7.70 -14.30
C GLY A 3 -0.98 -7.87 -13.47
N LEU A 4 -0.27 -8.99 -13.59
CA LEU A 4 0.86 -9.34 -12.72
C LEU A 4 2.13 -8.49 -12.94
N LEU A 5 2.39 -8.08 -14.19
CA LEU A 5 3.66 -7.46 -14.58
C LEU A 5 3.87 -6.03 -14.04
N ARG A 6 2.86 -5.37 -13.46
CA ARG A 6 3.05 -4.02 -12.88
C ARG A 6 3.62 -4.05 -11.46
N CYS A 7 3.33 -5.10 -10.69
CA CYS A 7 3.90 -5.25 -9.35
C CYS A 7 5.42 -5.46 -9.38
N THR A 8 5.95 -6.08 -10.44
CA THR A 8 7.39 -6.30 -10.63
C THR A 8 8.17 -5.01 -10.90
N PHE A 9 7.52 -3.94 -11.37
CA PHE A 9 8.13 -2.60 -11.52
C PHE A 9 7.91 -1.70 -10.29
N ASN A 10 7.60 -2.30 -9.13
CA ASN A 10 7.24 -1.56 -7.90
C ASN A 10 6.11 -0.54 -8.16
N SER A 11 5.23 -0.82 -9.12
CA SER A 11 4.07 -0.02 -9.47
C SER A 11 2.84 -0.74 -8.94
N HIS A 12 2.48 -0.39 -7.71
CA HIS A 12 1.36 -1.00 -7.02
C HIS A 12 0.10 -0.16 -7.17
N SER A 13 -1.04 -0.79 -6.96
CA SER A 13 -2.34 -0.13 -6.90
C SER A 13 -3.00 -0.53 -5.59
N PRO A 14 -3.39 0.43 -4.75
CA PRO A 14 -4.00 0.13 -3.47
C PRO A 14 -5.39 -0.41 -3.70
N GLU A 15 -5.84 -1.16 -2.72
CA GLU A 15 -7.25 -1.36 -2.49
C GLU A 15 -7.83 -0.07 -1.87
N HIS A 16 -8.45 0.78 -2.68
CA HIS A 16 -8.86 2.15 -2.30
C HIS A 16 -9.72 2.22 -1.03
N TYR A 17 -10.55 1.21 -0.77
CA TYR A 17 -11.40 1.14 0.41
C TYR A 17 -10.67 0.66 1.69
N ARG A 18 -9.44 0.15 1.56
CA ARG A 18 -8.56 -0.25 2.68
C ARG A 18 -7.36 0.67 2.84
N VAL A 19 -7.40 1.85 2.23
CA VAL A 19 -6.36 2.86 2.40
C VAL A 19 -6.58 3.60 3.70
N SER A 20 -5.56 3.65 4.55
CA SER A 20 -5.57 4.35 5.83
C SER A 20 -4.42 5.33 5.93
N TRP A 21 -4.62 6.42 6.66
CA TRP A 21 -3.59 7.41 6.92
C TRP A 21 -2.90 7.10 8.25
N ASN A 22 -1.58 6.92 8.24
CA ASN A 22 -0.81 6.55 9.44
C ASN A 22 -0.19 7.75 10.19
N GLY A 23 -0.64 8.98 9.87
CA GLY A 23 -0.07 10.22 10.39
C GLY A 23 0.96 10.90 9.46
N GLU A 24 1.62 10.15 8.57
CA GLU A 24 2.69 10.67 7.68
C GLU A 24 2.42 10.37 6.20
N HIS A 25 1.90 9.19 5.90
CA HIS A 25 1.60 8.71 4.55
C HIS A 25 0.30 7.91 4.52
N TYR A 26 -0.29 7.78 3.33
CA TYR A 26 -1.35 6.80 3.13
C TYR A 26 -0.72 5.42 2.96
N CYS A 27 -1.23 4.42 3.67
CA CYS A 27 -0.87 3.03 3.48
C CYS A 27 -2.09 2.22 3.08
N GLY A 28 -1.85 1.05 2.51
CA GLY A 28 -2.89 0.09 2.25
C GLY A 28 -2.27 -1.19 1.71
N THR A 29 -3.13 -2.06 1.20
CA THR A 29 -2.71 -3.34 0.63
C THR A 29 -2.85 -3.27 -0.89
N CYS A 30 -1.90 -3.85 -1.61
CA CYS A 30 -2.01 -3.91 -3.06
C CYS A 30 -3.13 -4.89 -3.46
N ASN A 31 -4.10 -4.41 -4.24
CA ASN A 31 -5.22 -5.22 -4.71
C ASN A 31 -4.84 -6.38 -5.66
N ARG A 32 -3.58 -6.39 -6.13
CA ARG A 32 -3.06 -7.41 -7.07
C ARG A 32 -2.18 -8.46 -6.39
N CYS A 33 -1.19 -8.03 -5.61
CA CYS A 33 -0.23 -8.93 -4.99
C CYS A 33 -0.45 -9.13 -3.49
N GLY A 34 -1.39 -8.42 -2.87
CA GLY A 34 -1.66 -8.51 -1.43
C GLY A 34 -0.55 -7.94 -0.54
N ARG A 35 0.52 -7.37 -1.10
CA ARG A 35 1.61 -6.80 -0.31
C ARG A 35 1.22 -5.45 0.28
N PRO A 36 1.73 -5.10 1.48
CA PRO A 36 1.53 -3.78 2.05
C PRO A 36 2.28 -2.74 1.21
N ILE A 37 1.62 -1.63 0.93
CA ILE A 37 2.12 -0.54 0.11
C ILE A 37 1.86 0.79 0.79
N ARG A 38 2.73 1.76 0.52
CA ARG A 38 2.56 3.15 0.93
C ARG A 38 2.49 4.09 -0.25
N ARG A 39 1.80 5.20 -0.07
CA ARG A 39 1.72 6.29 -1.03
C ARG A 39 2.81 7.31 -0.73
N GLU A 40 3.83 7.37 -1.58
CA GLU A 40 4.89 8.37 -1.47
C GLU A 40 4.47 9.71 -2.08
N ALA A 41 3.67 9.67 -3.16
CA ALA A 41 3.12 10.85 -3.81
C ALA A 41 1.75 10.55 -4.43
N ARG A 42 1.06 11.56 -4.98
CA ARG A 42 -0.23 11.35 -5.67
C ARG A 42 -0.09 10.33 -6.81
N GLY A 43 -0.77 9.19 -6.66
CA GLY A 43 -0.72 8.07 -7.61
C GLY A 43 0.52 7.18 -7.51
N GLN A 44 1.52 7.53 -6.70
CA GLN A 44 2.76 6.78 -6.55
C GLN A 44 2.65 5.86 -5.32
N TRP A 45 2.29 4.61 -5.56
CA TRP A 45 2.21 3.56 -4.55
C TRP A 45 3.37 2.60 -4.68
N ARG A 46 4.16 2.49 -3.61
CA ARG A 46 5.37 1.68 -3.53
C ARG A 46 5.25 0.64 -2.44
N LEU A 47 6.01 -0.44 -2.55
CA LEU A 47 6.09 -1.45 -1.51
C LEU A 47 6.49 -0.84 -0.16
N GLN A 48 5.77 -1.21 0.90
CA GLN A 48 6.14 -0.87 2.27
C GLN A 48 7.05 -1.98 2.81
N GLU A 49 8.36 -1.78 2.76
CA GLU A 49 9.35 -2.77 3.22
C GLU A 49 9.53 -2.79 4.75
N ASN A 50 9.23 -1.68 5.43
CA ASN A 50 9.39 -1.59 6.89
C ASN A 50 8.19 -2.21 7.63
N PRO A 51 8.36 -3.34 8.35
CA PRO A 51 7.27 -4.05 9.03
C PRO A 51 6.60 -3.25 10.14
N SER A 52 7.36 -2.40 10.86
CA SER A 52 6.80 -1.60 11.95
C SER A 52 5.76 -0.61 11.44
N ARG A 53 6.00 -0.04 10.24
CA ARG A 53 5.06 0.86 9.57
C ARG A 53 3.84 0.12 9.03
N VAL A 54 3.98 -1.11 8.54
CA VAL A 54 2.83 -1.94 8.12
C VAL A 54 1.86 -2.14 9.28
N ALA A 55 2.39 -2.60 10.43
CA ALA A 55 1.59 -2.82 11.63
C ALA A 55 0.93 -1.54 12.16
N GLN A 56 1.57 -0.38 11.96
CA GLN A 56 1.00 0.91 12.33
C GLN A 56 -0.22 1.23 11.47
N CYS A 57 -0.11 1.13 10.14
CA CYS A 57 -1.24 1.43 9.27
C CYS A 57 -2.41 0.46 9.44
N GLU A 58 -2.16 -0.81 9.80
CA GLU A 58 -3.23 -1.78 10.11
C GLU A 58 -3.98 -1.48 11.41
N ARG A 59 -3.29 -0.92 12.41
CA ARG A 59 -3.92 -0.47 13.66
C ARG A 59 -4.78 0.76 13.44
N ASP A 60 -4.27 1.71 12.66
CA ASP A 60 -4.95 2.97 12.36
C ASP A 60 -6.16 2.76 11.43
N ALA A 61 -6.17 1.70 10.62
CA ALA A 61 -7.29 1.31 9.75
C ALA A 61 -8.53 0.77 10.49
N ARG A 62 -8.42 0.49 11.79
CA ARG A 62 -9.49 -0.10 12.63
C ARG A 62 -10.27 0.92 13.45
N LEU A 63 -9.90 2.20 13.38
CA LEU A 63 -10.59 3.34 13.99
C LEU A 63 -11.49 4.03 12.95
#